data_AF-A0A7S4WF72-F1
#
_entry.id   AF-A0A7S4WF72-F1
#
_cell.length_a   1.000
_cell.length_b   1.000
_cell.length_c   1.000
_cell.angle_alpha   90.00
_cell.angle_beta   90.00
_cell.angle_gamma   90.00
#
_symmetry.space_group_name_H-M   'P 1'
#
loop_
_entity.id
_entity.type
_entity.pdbx_description
1 polymer ?
#
loop_
_entity_poly.entity_id
_entity_poly.type
_entity_poly.pdbx_seq_one_letter_code
_entity_poly.pdbx_strand_id
1 'polypeptide(L)'
;TVGEPINPSAWEWYYNVVGDGRCPIADTYWQTETGSHILTPLPGAVPLKPGSGGMPCFGIVPKIVDDKGVELEGECQGKLMIKKSFPSIMRTVYGDHERFEKTYFSELKGYYFTGDGCKRDKDGYYFL
;
A
#
# COMPACT_ATOMS: atom_id res chain seq x y z
N THR A 1 -4.87 -12.07 -0.22
CA THR A 1 -3.45 -12.44 -0.40
C THR A 1 -2.57 -11.44 0.31
N VAL A 2 -1.28 -11.75 0.46
CA VAL A 2 -0.33 -10.93 1.22
C VAL A 2 1.10 -11.19 0.76
N GLY A 3 1.97 -10.19 0.86
CA GLY A 3 3.42 -10.30 0.68
C GLY A 3 3.92 -9.78 -0.68
N GLU A 4 3.26 -10.17 -1.77
CA GLU A 4 3.63 -9.75 -3.13
C GLU A 4 2.38 -9.38 -3.95
N PRO A 5 2.49 -8.49 -4.95
CA PRO A 5 1.37 -8.20 -5.85
C PRO A 5 0.85 -9.47 -6.52
N ILE A 6 -0.43 -9.77 -6.34
CA ILE A 6 -1.05 -10.90 -7.03
C ILE A 6 -1.37 -10.51 -8.47
N ASN A 7 -0.84 -11.26 -9.43
CA ASN A 7 -1.18 -11.04 -10.83
C ASN A 7 -2.68 -11.35 -11.09
N PRO A 8 -3.34 -10.67 -12.05
CA PRO A 8 -4.77 -10.80 -12.27
C PRO A 8 -5.27 -12.23 -12.54
N SER A 9 -4.51 -13.06 -13.28
CA SER A 9 -4.92 -14.42 -13.58
C SER A 9 -4.87 -15.33 -12.35
N ALA A 10 -3.87 -15.17 -11.48
CA ALA A 10 -3.82 -15.85 -10.19
C ALA A 10 -4.96 -15.40 -9.27
N TRP A 11 -5.30 -14.10 -9.28
CA TRP A 11 -6.43 -13.57 -8.52
C TRP A 11 -7.75 -14.18 -8.98
N GLU A 12 -8.00 -14.22 -10.29
CA GLU A 12 -9.21 -14.82 -10.87
C GLU A 12 -9.31 -16.31 -10.58
N TRP A 13 -8.20 -17.04 -10.70
CA TRP A 13 -8.17 -18.45 -10.32
C TRP A 13 -8.52 -18.63 -8.84
N TYR A 14 -7.93 -17.82 -7.95
CA TYR A 14 -8.18 -17.94 -6.51
C TYR A 14 -9.64 -17.62 -6.17
N TYR A 15 -10.22 -16.61 -6.83
CA TYR A 15 -11.62 -16.23 -6.65
C TYR A 15 -12.58 -17.33 -7.11
N ASN A 16 -12.36 -17.87 -8.31
CA ASN A 16 -13.27 -18.82 -8.94
C ASN A 16 -13.10 -20.24 -8.40
N VAL A 17 -11.86 -20.71 -8.21
CA VAL A 17 -11.58 -22.11 -7.85
C VAL A 17 -11.61 -22.32 -6.35
N VAL A 18 -10.97 -21.45 -5.57
CA VAL A 18 -10.93 -21.60 -4.10
C VAL A 18 -12.11 -20.89 -3.45
N GLY A 19 -12.43 -19.68 -3.90
CA GLY A 19 -13.55 -18.89 -3.40
C GLY A 19 -14.92 -19.29 -3.95
N ASP A 20 -14.97 -20.20 -4.93
CA ASP A 20 -16.20 -20.63 -5.61
C ASP A 20 -17.05 -19.45 -6.13
N GLY A 21 -16.38 -18.35 -6.53
CA GLY A 21 -17.02 -17.11 -6.97
C GLY A 21 -17.85 -16.38 -5.89
N ARG A 22 -17.73 -16.77 -4.61
CA ARG A 22 -18.57 -16.27 -3.51
C ARG A 22 -17.80 -15.52 -2.43
N CYS A 23 -16.48 -15.67 -2.40
CA CYS A 23 -15.62 -15.08 -1.37
C CYS A 23 -14.86 -13.85 -1.89
N PRO A 24 -15.13 -12.63 -1.37
CA PRO A 24 -14.32 -11.46 -1.67
C PRO A 24 -12.84 -11.70 -1.29
N ILE A 25 -11.91 -11.38 -2.20
CA ILE A 25 -10.48 -11.47 -1.91
C ILE A 25 -9.99 -10.14 -1.35
N ALA A 26 -9.46 -10.18 -0.12
CA ALA A 26 -8.68 -9.09 0.43
C ALA A 26 -7.20 -9.24 0.04
N ASP A 27 -6.75 -8.48 -0.95
CA ASP A 27 -5.33 -8.34 -1.27
C ASP A 27 -4.74 -7.22 -0.41
N THR A 28 -3.96 -7.58 0.60
CA THR A 28 -3.54 -6.67 1.65
C THR A 28 -2.08 -6.31 1.49
N TYR A 29 -1.82 -5.02 1.26
CA TYR A 29 -0.47 -4.49 1.24
C TYR A 29 -0.12 -3.87 2.58
N TRP A 30 1.04 -4.29 3.08
CA TRP A 30 1.70 -3.80 4.28
C TRP A 30 3.13 -4.34 4.30
N GLN A 31 3.89 -3.85 5.27
CA GLN A 31 5.28 -4.23 5.48
C GLN A 31 5.53 -4.49 6.97
N THR A 32 6.64 -5.15 7.30
CA THR A 32 7.08 -5.36 8.68
C THR A 32 7.06 -4.05 9.48
N GLU A 33 7.53 -2.98 8.85
CA GLU A 33 7.66 -1.61 9.36
C GLU A 33 6.31 -0.94 9.64
N THR A 34 5.24 -1.41 9.02
CA THR A 34 3.91 -0.79 9.14
C THR A 34 3.06 -1.43 10.24
N GLY A 35 3.38 -2.66 10.66
CA GLY A 35 2.67 -3.39 11.73
C GLY A 35 1.21 -3.77 11.45
N SER A 36 0.57 -3.24 10.42
CA SER A 36 -0.81 -3.53 10.01
C SER A 36 -1.04 -3.21 8.54
N HIS A 37 -2.17 -3.64 7.98
CA HIS A 37 -2.60 -3.32 6.62
C HIS A 37 -2.55 -1.80 6.33
N ILE A 38 -1.94 -1.41 5.20
CA ILE A 38 -1.86 -0.03 4.70
C ILE A 38 -2.89 0.19 3.59
N LEU A 39 -2.90 -0.70 2.61
CA LEU A 39 -3.90 -0.76 1.56
C LEU A 39 -4.60 -2.11 1.67
N THR A 40 -5.93 -2.09 1.71
CA THR A 40 -6.73 -3.31 1.64
C THR A 40 -8.11 -2.95 1.12
N PRO A 41 -8.74 -3.79 0.31
CA PRO A 41 -10.19 -3.70 0.16
C PRO A 41 -10.85 -4.11 1.48
N LEU A 42 -11.98 -3.46 1.79
CA LEU A 42 -12.86 -3.86 2.89
C LEU A 42 -14.05 -4.62 2.30
N PRO A 43 -14.16 -5.95 2.53
CA PRO A 43 -15.26 -6.75 1.99
C PRO A 43 -16.63 -6.17 2.34
N GLY A 44 -17.49 -6.02 1.34
CA GLY A 44 -18.84 -5.45 1.51
C GLY A 44 -18.92 -3.92 1.47
N ALA A 45 -17.79 -3.20 1.42
CA ALA A 45 -17.77 -1.74 1.32
C ALA A 45 -17.32 -1.24 -0.06
N VAL A 46 -16.40 -1.94 -0.72
CA VAL A 46 -15.80 -1.51 -2.01
C VAL A 46 -15.80 -2.65 -3.04
N PRO A 47 -16.02 -2.36 -4.34
CA PRO A 47 -15.78 -3.31 -5.41
C PRO A 47 -14.31 -3.76 -5.45
N LEU A 48 -14.06 -4.98 -5.90
CA LEU A 48 -12.71 -5.53 -6.03
C LEU A 48 -12.18 -5.33 -7.46
N LYS A 49 -10.88 -5.06 -7.58
CA LYS A 49 -10.16 -5.05 -8.85
C LYS A 49 -9.02 -6.07 -8.78
N PRO A 50 -8.95 -7.05 -9.69
CA PRO A 50 -7.88 -8.04 -9.70
C PRO A 50 -6.49 -7.37 -9.72
N GLY A 51 -5.63 -7.76 -8.79
CA GLY A 51 -4.27 -7.21 -8.65
C GLY A 51 -4.17 -5.82 -8.02
N SER A 52 -5.26 -5.25 -7.49
CA SER A 52 -5.21 -4.04 -6.69
C SER A 52 -5.14 -4.36 -5.20
N GLY A 53 -4.26 -3.65 -4.48
CA GLY A 53 -4.24 -3.62 -3.01
C GLY A 53 -5.43 -2.85 -2.40
N GLY A 54 -6.35 -2.34 -3.23
CA GLY A 54 -7.56 -1.65 -2.80
C GLY A 54 -7.33 -0.17 -2.45
N MET A 55 -7.95 0.25 -1.35
CA MET A 55 -7.96 1.64 -0.86
C MET A 55 -7.21 1.74 0.49
N PRO A 56 -6.86 2.95 0.93
CA PRO A 56 -6.15 3.13 2.19
C PRO A 56 -6.98 2.72 3.40
N CYS A 57 -6.34 2.03 4.35
CA CYS A 57 -6.89 1.79 5.68
C CYS A 57 -7.14 3.11 6.43
N PHE A 58 -7.98 3.03 7.48
CA PHE A 58 -8.26 4.19 8.33
C PHE A 58 -6.99 4.77 8.96
N GLY A 59 -6.86 6.10 8.90
CA GLY A 59 -5.70 6.82 9.42
C GLY A 59 -4.47 6.80 8.51
N ILE A 60 -4.47 6.01 7.44
CA ILE A 60 -3.40 5.98 6.44
C ILE A 60 -3.66 7.06 5.39
N VAL A 61 -2.64 7.89 5.12
CA VAL A 61 -2.70 8.97 4.14
C VAL A 61 -1.62 8.76 3.08
N PRO A 62 -1.84 7.86 2.09
CA PRO A 62 -0.85 7.56 1.09
C PRO A 62 -0.82 8.63 0.00
N LYS A 63 0.39 8.90 -0.47
CA LYS A 63 0.72 9.82 -1.56
C LYS A 63 1.62 9.11 -2.54
N ILE A 64 1.40 9.40 -3.82
CA ILE A 64 2.29 9.00 -4.88
C ILE A 64 3.15 10.23 -5.20
N VAL A 65 4.45 10.04 -5.20
CA VAL A 65 5.43 11.12 -5.35
C VAL A 65 6.33 10.81 -6.53
N ASP A 66 6.66 11.82 -7.34
CA ASP A 66 7.63 11.68 -8.43
C ASP A 66 9.10 11.68 -7.94
N ASP A 67 10.05 11.50 -8.85
CA ASP A 67 11.47 11.51 -8.51
C ASP A 67 12.00 12.87 -8.02
N LYS A 68 11.21 13.94 -8.18
CA LYS A 68 11.54 15.30 -7.71
C LYS A 68 10.95 15.60 -6.34
N GLY A 69 10.24 14.65 -5.73
CA GLY A 69 9.60 14.86 -4.42
C GLY A 69 8.25 15.58 -4.50
N VAL A 70 7.63 15.66 -5.67
CA VAL A 70 6.33 16.33 -5.87
C VAL A 70 5.19 15.33 -5.72
N GLU A 71 4.19 15.66 -4.89
CA GLU A 71 2.95 14.89 -4.77
C GLU A 71 2.17 14.90 -6.09
N LEU A 72 1.78 13.71 -6.58
CA LEU A 72 0.95 13.55 -7.75
C LEU A 72 -0.53 13.38 -7.38
N GLU A 73 -1.39 14.05 -8.14
CA GLU A 73 -2.84 14.02 -7.99
C GLU A 73 -3.51 13.20 -9.09
N GLY A 74 -4.72 12.68 -8.83
CA GLY A 74 -5.48 11.88 -9.79
C GLY A 74 -4.83 10.54 -10.13
N GLU A 75 -5.05 10.08 -11.37
CA GLU A 75 -4.41 8.90 -11.94
C GLU A 75 -2.92 9.17 -12.17
N CYS A 76 -2.06 8.40 -11.51
CA CYS A 76 -0.63 8.65 -11.51
C CYS A 76 0.16 7.40 -11.10
N GLN A 77 1.48 7.45 -11.31
CA GLN A 77 2.42 6.40 -10.90
C GLN A 77 3.70 7.06 -10.37
N GLY A 78 4.29 6.45 -9.35
CA GLY A 78 5.49 6.96 -8.69
C GLY A 78 5.80 6.19 -7.42
N LYS A 79 6.51 6.84 -6.50
CA LYS A 79 6.90 6.26 -5.21
C LYS A 79 5.75 6.34 -4.21
N LEU A 80 5.49 5.25 -3.50
CA LEU A 80 4.47 5.22 -2.45
C LEU A 80 5.04 5.80 -1.14
N MET A 81 4.41 6.86 -0.67
CA MET A 81 4.80 7.61 0.51
C MET A 81 3.61 7.76 1.45
N ILE A 82 3.82 7.74 2.77
CA ILE A 82 2.76 7.99 3.76
C ILE A 82 3.00 9.34 4.44
N LYS A 83 2.06 10.29 4.28
CA LYS A 83 2.19 11.71 4.69
C LYS A 83 2.08 11.95 6.20
N LYS A 84 1.55 10.99 6.95
CA LYS A 84 1.29 11.12 8.39
C LYS A 84 1.62 9.80 9.09
N SER A 85 2.12 9.91 10.33
CA SER A 85 2.28 8.75 11.19
C SER A 85 0.91 8.13 11.53
N PHE A 86 0.92 6.85 11.87
CA PHE A 86 -0.24 6.04 12.21
C PHE A 86 0.09 5.12 13.39
N PRO A 87 -0.90 4.61 14.14
CA PRO A 87 -0.66 3.95 15.42
C PRO A 87 0.31 2.76 15.35
N SER A 88 0.26 1.96 14.28
CA SER A 88 0.99 0.70 14.13
C SER A 88 2.40 0.83 13.55
N ILE A 89 2.83 2.02 13.08
CA ILE A 89 4.16 2.17 12.47
C ILE A 89 5.28 1.78 13.44
N MET A 90 6.34 1.13 12.96
CA MET A 90 7.53 0.88 13.75
C MET A 90 8.09 2.17 14.38
N ARG A 91 8.77 2.02 15.51
CA ARG A 91 9.28 3.18 16.27
C ARG A 91 10.77 3.46 16.05
N THR A 92 11.55 2.43 15.71
CA THR A 92 12.99 2.52 15.46
C THR A 92 13.50 1.21 14.88
N VAL A 93 14.75 1.21 14.40
CA VAL A 93 15.59 0.00 14.30
C VAL A 93 16.35 -0.17 15.62
N TYR A 94 16.39 -1.38 16.16
CA TYR A 94 17.00 -1.65 17.47
C TYR A 94 18.50 -1.36 17.44
N GLY A 95 18.97 -0.52 18.37
CA GLY A 95 20.37 -0.11 18.46
C GLY A 95 20.85 0.88 17.40
N ASP A 96 19.97 1.33 16.48
CA ASP A 96 20.36 2.17 15.33
C ASP A 96 19.21 3.09 14.86
N HIS A 97 18.94 4.15 15.63
CA HIS A 97 17.89 5.12 15.29
C HIS A 97 18.25 5.96 14.07
N GLU A 98 19.54 6.25 13.88
CA GLU A 98 20.01 7.01 12.71
C GLU A 98 19.70 6.27 11.41
N ARG A 99 19.89 4.95 11.38
CA ARG A 99 19.48 4.13 10.23
C ARG A 99 17.97 4.16 10.02
N PHE A 100 17.16 4.16 11.07
CA PHE A 100 15.71 4.28 10.94
C PHE A 100 15.32 5.60 10.24
N GLU A 101 15.83 6.73 10.71
CA GLU A 101 15.55 8.03 10.08
C GLU A 101 16.07 8.07 8.63
N LYS A 102 17.31 7.63 8.42
CA LYS A 102 17.95 7.64 7.11
C LYS A 102 17.22 6.74 6.10
N THR A 103 16.78 5.56 6.51
CA THR A 103 16.18 4.58 5.59
C THR A 103 14.76 4.98 5.20
N TYR A 104 13.97 5.48 6.15
CA TYR A 104 12.52 5.61 5.95
C TYR A 104 12.01 7.05 5.86
N PHE A 105 12.80 8.05 6.27
CA PHE A 105 12.34 9.44 6.39
C PHE A 105 13.26 10.47 5.72
N SER A 106 14.40 10.05 5.14
CA SER A 106 15.36 10.97 4.53
C SER A 106 15.01 11.39 3.10
N GLU A 107 14.27 10.53 2.37
CA GLU A 107 13.99 10.75 0.95
C GLU A 107 13.05 11.94 0.72
N LEU A 108 12.01 12.06 1.56
CA LEU A 108 11.12 13.21 1.57
C LEU A 108 10.75 13.56 3.01
N LYS A 109 11.22 14.72 3.47
CA LYS A 109 11.00 15.17 4.85
C LYS A 109 9.50 15.24 5.16
N GLY A 110 9.11 14.61 6.28
CA GLY A 110 7.72 14.54 6.73
C GLY A 110 6.91 13.38 6.17
N TYR A 111 7.55 12.49 5.40
CA TYR A 111 6.94 11.28 4.85
C TYR A 111 7.68 10.03 5.32
N TYR A 112 6.92 8.96 5.47
CA TYR A 112 7.45 7.60 5.52
C TYR A 112 7.52 7.06 4.09
N PHE A 113 8.71 6.69 3.63
CA PHE A 113 8.90 6.00 2.36
C PHE A 113 8.78 4.49 2.55
N THR A 114 7.90 3.85 1.77
CA THR A 114 7.71 2.40 1.84
C THR A 114 8.82 1.64 1.13
N GLY A 115 9.54 2.26 0.20
CA GLY A 115 10.46 1.55 -0.69
C GLY A 115 9.80 1.04 -1.98
N ASP A 116 8.48 1.14 -2.11
CA ASP A 116 7.72 0.58 -3.22
C ASP A 116 7.27 1.64 -4.23
N GLY A 117 7.20 1.22 -5.49
CA GLY A 117 6.45 1.92 -6.53
C GLY A 117 4.95 1.65 -6.38
N CYS A 118 4.13 2.58 -6.85
CA CYS A 118 2.69 2.39 -6.88
C CYS A 118 2.05 3.19 -8.00
N LYS A 119 1.01 2.61 -8.61
CA LYS A 119 0.07 3.27 -9.51
C LYS A 119 -1.25 3.48 -8.78
N ARG A 120 -1.82 4.67 -8.91
CA ARG A 120 -3.22 4.95 -8.56
C ARG A 120 -4.02 5.15 -9.83
N ASP A 121 -5.12 4.43 -9.98
CA ASP A 121 -6.01 4.58 -11.13
C ASP A 121 -7.00 5.76 -10.95
N LYS A 122 -7.79 6.02 -11.99
CA LYS A 122 -8.83 7.06 -12.00
C LYS A 122 -9.91 6.92 -10.93
N ASP A 123 -10.13 5.69 -10.43
CA ASP A 123 -11.13 5.40 -9.40
C ASP A 123 -10.51 5.43 -7.99
N GLY A 124 -9.21 5.74 -7.89
CA GLY A 124 -8.48 5.86 -6.63
C GLY A 124 -7.94 4.54 -6.08
N TYR A 125 -7.96 3.45 -6.84
CA TYR A 125 -7.41 2.16 -6.43
C TYR A 125 -5.89 2.16 -6.59
N TYR A 126 -5.20 1.54 -5.63
CA TYR A 126 -3.75 1.44 -5.59
C TYR A 126 -3.28 0.07 -6.09
N PHE A 127 -2.22 0.07 -6.89
CA PHE A 127 -1.58 -1.10 -7.50
C PHE A 127 -0.08 -0.98 -7.23
N LEU A 128 0.51 -2.02 -6.65
CA LEU A 128 1.95 -2.07 -6.34
C LEU A 128 2.72 -2.76 -7.46
#